data_AF-A0AA35X1I2-F1
#
_entry.id   AF-A0AA35X1I2-F1
#
_cell.length_a   1.000
_cell.length_b   1.000
_cell.length_c   1.000
_cell.angle_alpha   90.00
_cell.angle_beta   90.00
_cell.angle_gamma   90.00
#
_symmetry.space_group_name_H-M   'P 1'
#
loop_
_entity.id
_entity.type
_entity.pdbx_description
1 polymer ?
#
loop_
_entity_poly.entity_id
_entity_poly.type
_entity_poly.pdbx_seq_one_letter_code
_entity_poly.pdbx_strand_id
1 'polypeptide(L)'
;MKGELSSVGEGASGKDVKLEFMPLDLASLSSVKQFTVAFLERNLPLHILINNAGIAWLPLEKTEDGYELHMQVNHLSHFLLTLELLPVLESTGRETGDVRVVFVSSSTHSWASWDPDSLTGVTNYSRLKTYPKTKLYNIMAAHAFQRRLPDSAITFSSLHPGMVNTSIVQGFSDFKTLKYLAGSFMWGLLVFNLVARTPKEGAATSINCAVNPQLNSRQCLYYDSCRPTNSSADSRNEGYQEVLWEKSIEMVKHFLSSATLAKYGGAGSPSSAPPQTEQTEPKTTPLPAEDSH
;
A
#
# COMPACT_ATOMS: atom_id res chain seq x y z
N MET A 1 -16.86 25.61 0.16
CA MET A 1 -16.10 26.45 1.11
C MET A 1 -14.70 26.58 0.51
N LYS A 2 -14.28 27.79 0.12
CA LYS A 2 -12.93 28.01 -0.47
C LYS A 2 -11.90 27.70 0.62
N GLY A 3 -11.03 26.72 0.40
CA GLY A 3 -9.97 26.37 1.34
C GLY A 3 -8.96 27.51 1.44
N GLU A 4 -8.70 27.99 2.65
CA GLU A 4 -7.68 28.99 2.92
C GLU A 4 -6.29 28.36 2.75
N LEU A 5 -5.46 29.00 1.91
CA LEU A 5 -4.04 28.74 1.80
C LEU A 5 -3.34 29.26 3.06
N SER A 6 -2.95 28.37 3.97
CA SER A 6 -2.08 28.73 5.09
C SER A 6 -0.62 28.56 4.68
N SER A 7 0.17 29.64 4.73
CA SER A 7 1.64 29.57 4.59
C SER A 7 2.23 28.88 5.83
N VAL A 8 2.91 27.75 5.65
CA VAL A 8 3.63 27.09 6.75
C VAL A 8 5.11 27.05 6.41
N GLY A 9 5.86 27.99 7.01
CA GLY A 9 7.32 27.97 7.16
C GLY A 9 8.17 28.04 5.89
N GLU A 10 9.36 28.61 6.02
CA GLU A 10 10.40 28.50 5.01
C GLU A 10 10.83 27.04 4.87
N GLY A 11 10.67 26.46 3.68
CA GLY A 11 11.26 25.15 3.38
C GLY A 11 12.79 25.20 3.49
N ALA A 12 13.44 24.05 3.64
CA ALA A 12 14.90 23.93 3.75
C ALA A 12 15.71 24.53 2.57
N SER A 13 15.03 24.99 1.50
CA SER A 13 15.62 25.70 0.35
C SER A 13 15.23 27.18 0.24
N GLY A 14 14.54 27.76 1.23
CA GLY A 14 14.07 29.15 1.19
C GLY A 14 12.93 29.41 0.19
N LYS A 15 12.26 28.36 -0.30
CA LYS A 15 11.08 28.46 -1.16
C LYS A 15 9.80 28.36 -0.34
N ASP A 16 8.83 29.20 -0.66
CA ASP A 16 7.47 29.12 -0.10
C ASP A 16 6.83 27.76 -0.42
N VAL A 17 6.50 27.00 0.62
CA VAL A 17 5.74 25.76 0.48
C VAL A 17 4.26 26.11 0.50
N LYS A 18 3.57 25.85 -0.62
CA LYS A 18 2.10 25.97 -0.67
C LYS A 18 1.47 24.69 -0.15
N LEU A 19 0.75 24.80 0.96
CA LEU A 19 -0.05 23.72 1.52
C LEU A 19 -1.52 23.99 1.25
N GLU A 20 -2.24 22.95 0.83
CA GLU A 20 -3.67 23.00 0.59
C GLU A 20 -4.32 21.77 1.21
N PHE A 21 -5.45 21.98 1.88
CA PHE A 21 -6.24 20.94 2.48
C PHE A 21 -7.45 20.64 1.59
N MET A 22 -7.64 19.37 1.29
CA MET A 22 -8.78 18.88 0.54
C MET A 22 -9.47 17.78 1.36
N PRO A 23 -10.80 17.86 1.55
CA PRO A 23 -11.53 16.88 2.36
C PRO A 23 -11.52 15.51 1.67
N LEU A 24 -11.19 14.47 2.44
CA LEU A 24 -11.20 13.07 2.01
C LEU A 24 -11.52 12.18 3.20
N ASP A 25 -12.68 11.54 3.16
CA ASP A 25 -13.06 10.48 4.09
C ASP A 25 -12.90 9.12 3.41
N LEU A 26 -11.93 8.32 3.86
CA LEU A 26 -11.67 6.99 3.33
C LEU A 26 -12.71 5.95 3.80
N ALA A 27 -13.61 6.29 4.73
CA ALA A 27 -14.76 5.46 5.07
C ALA A 27 -15.96 5.67 4.13
N SER A 28 -15.82 6.51 3.09
CA SER A 28 -16.84 6.75 2.05
C SER A 28 -16.22 6.70 0.65
N LEU A 29 -16.60 5.73 -0.18
CA LEU A 29 -16.14 5.66 -1.57
C LEU A 29 -16.66 6.85 -2.42
N SER A 30 -17.82 7.40 -2.05
CA SER A 30 -18.31 8.66 -2.63
C SER A 30 -17.39 9.84 -2.30
N SER A 31 -16.90 9.94 -1.06
CA SER A 31 -15.92 10.97 -0.70
C SER A 31 -14.61 10.83 -1.48
N VAL A 32 -14.12 9.61 -1.69
CA VAL A 32 -12.94 9.34 -2.54
C VAL A 32 -13.17 9.88 -3.95
N LYS A 33 -14.34 9.60 -4.55
CA LYS A 33 -14.67 10.07 -5.90
C LYS A 33 -14.77 11.59 -5.99
N GLN A 34 -15.37 12.23 -4.99
CA GLN A 34 -15.47 13.69 -4.93
C GLN A 34 -14.09 14.34 -4.81
N PHE A 35 -13.22 13.77 -3.98
CA PHE A 35 -11.83 14.22 -3.86
C PHE A 35 -11.07 14.11 -5.18
N THR A 36 -11.17 12.97 -5.89
CA THR A 36 -10.45 12.78 -7.15
C THR A 36 -10.93 13.74 -8.23
N VAL A 37 -12.24 13.95 -8.36
CA VAL A 37 -12.80 14.95 -9.28
C VAL A 37 -12.28 16.34 -8.94
N ALA A 38 -12.41 16.77 -7.68
CA ALA A 38 -11.95 18.10 -7.25
C ALA A 38 -10.44 18.29 -7.43
N PHE A 39 -9.63 17.23 -7.24
CA PHE A 39 -8.19 17.30 -7.46
C PHE A 39 -7.86 17.44 -8.95
N LEU A 40 -8.50 16.63 -9.80
CA LEU A 40 -8.27 16.63 -11.25
C LEU A 40 -8.70 17.97 -11.89
N GLU A 41 -9.76 18.61 -11.39
CA GLU A 41 -10.19 19.95 -11.83
C GLU A 41 -9.12 21.04 -11.63
N ARG A 42 -8.16 20.83 -10.73
CA ARG A 42 -7.04 21.76 -10.51
C ARG A 42 -6.02 21.73 -11.66
N ASN A 43 -6.07 20.72 -12.53
CA ASN A 43 -5.15 20.56 -13.65
C ASN A 43 -3.66 20.66 -13.25
N LEU A 44 -3.32 20.10 -12.09
CA LEU A 44 -1.95 20.07 -11.58
C LEU A 44 -1.29 18.73 -11.89
N PRO A 45 0.03 18.71 -12.14
CA PRO A 45 0.77 17.45 -12.19
C PRO A 45 0.76 16.77 -10.82
N LEU A 46 0.74 15.44 -10.83
CA LEU A 46 0.83 14.62 -9.63
C LEU A 46 2.08 13.76 -9.69
N HIS A 47 3.14 14.23 -9.03
CA HIS A 47 4.43 13.53 -9.01
C HIS A 47 4.48 12.41 -7.96
N ILE A 48 3.77 12.59 -6.85
CA ILE A 48 3.87 11.71 -5.68
C ILE A 48 2.48 11.50 -5.09
N LEU A 49 2.09 10.24 -4.91
CA LEU A 49 0.91 9.82 -4.15
C LEU A 49 1.36 8.91 -3.00
N ILE A 50 1.01 9.26 -1.75
CA ILE A 50 1.29 8.43 -0.58
C ILE A 50 -0.03 7.99 0.05
N ASN A 51 -0.39 6.73 -0.15
CA ASN A 51 -1.50 6.04 0.49
C ASN A 51 -1.12 5.71 1.95
N ASN A 52 -1.09 6.74 2.80
CA ASN A 52 -0.59 6.67 4.19
C ASN A 52 -1.68 6.42 5.23
N ALA A 53 -2.87 6.98 5.03
CA ALA A 53 -3.91 7.00 6.05
C ALA A 53 -4.30 5.58 6.49
N GLY A 54 -4.72 5.41 7.74
CA GLY A 54 -5.18 4.10 8.16
C GLY A 54 -5.60 4.05 9.61
N ILE A 55 -6.40 3.04 9.88
CA ILE A 55 -6.98 2.72 11.18
C ILE A 55 -6.59 1.29 11.58
N ALA A 56 -6.58 1.01 12.88
CA ALA A 56 -6.31 -0.32 13.40
C ALA A 56 -7.06 -0.60 14.69
N TRP A 57 -7.25 -1.89 14.97
CA TRP A 57 -7.70 -2.39 16.26
C TRP A 57 -9.09 -1.92 16.72
N LEU A 58 -9.90 -1.38 15.81
CA LEU A 58 -11.28 -0.96 16.12
C LEU A 58 -12.21 -2.18 16.23
N PRO A 59 -13.36 -2.04 16.90
CA PRO A 59 -14.43 -3.03 16.84
C PRO A 59 -14.91 -3.28 15.40
N LEU A 60 -15.70 -4.36 15.23
CA LEU A 60 -16.33 -4.61 13.95
C LEU A 60 -17.33 -3.49 13.64
N GLU A 61 -17.07 -2.75 12.58
CA GLU A 61 -17.95 -1.72 12.04
C GLU A 61 -18.03 -1.85 10.52
N LYS A 62 -19.14 -1.39 9.97
CA LYS A 62 -19.34 -1.25 8.53
C LYS A 62 -19.41 0.21 8.16
N THR A 63 -18.82 0.55 7.02
CA THR A 63 -18.99 1.85 6.38
C THR A 63 -20.39 2.00 5.80
N GLU A 64 -20.72 3.21 5.33
CA GLU A 64 -21.94 3.47 4.58
C GLU A 64 -22.02 2.69 3.25
N ASP A 65 -20.87 2.34 2.68
CA ASP A 65 -20.75 1.49 1.49
C ASP A 65 -20.98 0.00 1.79
N GLY A 66 -21.13 -0.37 3.06
CA GLY A 66 -21.44 -1.73 3.52
C GLY A 66 -20.23 -2.65 3.71
N TYR A 67 -19.01 -2.15 3.54
CA TYR A 67 -17.76 -2.89 3.72
C TYR A 67 -17.24 -2.80 5.15
N GLU A 68 -16.41 -3.78 5.55
CA GLU A 68 -15.74 -3.72 6.85
C GLU A 68 -14.81 -2.51 6.91
N LEU A 69 -14.88 -1.77 8.03
CA LEU A 69 -14.27 -0.47 8.18
C LEU A 69 -12.75 -0.45 7.88
N HIS A 70 -11.96 -1.39 8.40
CA HIS A 70 -10.52 -1.43 8.13
C HIS A 70 -10.22 -1.79 6.68
N MET A 71 -10.91 -2.78 6.12
CA MET A 71 -10.73 -3.21 4.74
C MET A 71 -11.02 -2.06 3.77
N GLN A 72 -12.06 -1.28 4.03
CA GLN A 72 -12.34 -0.12 3.21
C GLN A 72 -11.30 0.98 3.38
N VAL A 73 -11.11 1.47 4.61
CA VAL A 73 -10.25 2.63 4.88
C VAL A 73 -8.80 2.36 4.46
N ASN A 74 -8.26 1.20 4.84
CA ASN A 74 -6.84 0.92 4.66
C ASN A 74 -6.50 0.44 3.24
N HIS A 75 -7.42 -0.26 2.56
CA HIS A 75 -7.18 -0.91 1.27
C HIS A 75 -8.11 -0.41 0.15
N LEU A 76 -9.44 -0.63 0.22
CA LEU A 76 -10.33 -0.35 -0.93
C LEU A 76 -10.35 1.12 -1.34
N SER A 77 -10.39 2.04 -0.37
CA SER A 77 -10.43 3.47 -0.65
C SER A 77 -9.12 3.97 -1.24
N HIS A 78 -7.97 3.46 -0.79
CA HIS A 78 -6.68 3.73 -1.43
C HIS A 78 -6.55 3.12 -2.83
N PHE A 79 -7.10 1.91 -3.01
CA PHE A 79 -7.13 1.24 -4.30
C PHE A 79 -7.95 2.06 -5.31
N LEU A 80 -9.16 2.50 -4.93
CA LEU A 80 -10.00 3.39 -5.73
C LEU A 80 -9.31 4.74 -6.00
N LEU A 81 -8.77 5.38 -4.96
CA LEU A 81 -8.07 6.66 -5.06
C LEU A 81 -6.91 6.58 -6.07
N THR A 82 -6.12 5.52 -5.99
CA THR A 82 -4.98 5.29 -6.89
C THR A 82 -5.47 5.07 -8.32
N LEU A 83 -6.46 4.20 -8.54
CA LEU A 83 -7.05 3.94 -9.87
C LEU A 83 -7.55 5.22 -10.55
N GLU A 84 -8.25 6.06 -9.80
CA GLU A 84 -8.85 7.29 -10.32
C GLU A 84 -7.81 8.38 -10.62
N LEU A 85 -6.66 8.36 -9.93
CA LEU A 85 -5.55 9.28 -10.17
C LEU A 85 -4.53 8.75 -11.19
N LEU A 86 -4.64 7.50 -11.64
CA LEU A 86 -3.73 6.94 -12.66
C LEU A 86 -3.58 7.80 -13.91
N PRO A 87 -4.65 8.39 -14.51
CA PRO A 87 -4.48 9.20 -15.72
C PRO A 87 -3.55 10.40 -15.54
N VAL A 88 -3.65 11.11 -14.42
CA VAL A 88 -2.77 12.26 -14.12
C VAL A 88 -1.37 11.82 -13.71
N LEU A 89 -1.23 10.70 -12.99
CA LEU A 89 0.06 10.10 -12.67
C LEU A 89 0.80 9.67 -13.95
N GLU A 90 0.12 8.99 -14.88
CA GLU A 90 0.69 8.58 -16.17
C GLU A 90 1.06 9.81 -17.02
N SER A 91 0.21 10.85 -17.05
CA SER A 91 0.54 12.08 -17.78
C SER A 91 1.75 12.80 -17.23
N THR A 92 1.80 12.98 -15.91
CA THR A 92 2.94 13.58 -15.22
C THR A 92 4.20 12.76 -15.48
N GLY A 93 4.09 11.43 -15.44
CA GLY A 93 5.20 10.52 -15.71
C GLY A 93 5.72 10.61 -17.15
N ARG A 94 4.85 10.77 -18.15
CA ARG A 94 5.27 10.98 -19.55
C ARG A 94 6.07 12.27 -19.72
N GLU A 95 5.71 13.32 -19.00
CA GLU A 95 6.37 14.63 -19.09
C GLU A 95 7.69 14.68 -18.31
N THR A 96 7.75 14.01 -17.15
CA THR A 96 8.83 14.18 -16.17
C THR A 96 9.77 13.00 -16.07
N GLY A 97 9.35 11.82 -16.51
CA GLY A 97 10.11 10.57 -16.42
C GLY A 97 10.16 9.94 -15.02
N ASP A 98 9.51 10.53 -14.01
CA ASP A 98 9.49 9.99 -12.64
C ASP A 98 8.20 10.36 -11.88
N VAL A 99 7.45 9.34 -11.47
CA VAL A 99 6.27 9.45 -10.59
C VAL A 99 6.31 8.35 -9.53
N ARG A 100 5.90 8.67 -8.29
CA ARG A 100 5.95 7.75 -7.14
C ARG A 100 4.58 7.49 -6.55
N VAL A 101 4.22 6.22 -6.41
CA VAL A 101 3.04 5.82 -5.63
C VAL A 101 3.48 4.90 -4.51
N VAL A 102 3.17 5.28 -3.27
CA VAL A 102 3.61 4.58 -2.06
C VAL A 102 2.39 4.06 -1.30
N PHE A 103 2.33 2.74 -1.09
CA PHE A 103 1.35 2.09 -0.21
C PHE A 103 1.95 1.82 1.16
N VAL A 104 1.47 2.53 2.18
CA VAL A 104 1.95 2.32 3.55
C VAL A 104 1.34 1.04 4.12
N SER A 105 2.21 0.09 4.43
CA SER A 105 1.92 -1.19 5.04
C SER A 105 2.45 -1.21 6.50
N SER A 106 2.79 -2.37 7.04
CA SER A 106 3.23 -2.61 8.41
C SER A 106 3.97 -3.94 8.50
N SER A 107 4.87 -4.10 9.46
CA SER A 107 5.47 -5.41 9.78
C SER A 107 4.41 -6.47 10.11
N THR A 108 3.24 -6.05 10.63
CA THR A 108 2.09 -6.92 10.91
C THR A 108 1.54 -7.62 9.67
N HIS A 109 1.86 -7.20 8.44
CA HIS A 109 1.44 -7.92 7.22
C HIS A 109 1.89 -9.39 7.25
N SER A 110 3.06 -9.67 7.85
CA SER A 110 3.63 -11.01 7.98
C SER A 110 2.87 -11.91 8.95
N TRP A 111 1.95 -11.37 9.75
CA TRP A 111 1.09 -12.14 10.65
C TRP A 111 -0.21 -12.60 9.98
N ALA A 112 -0.50 -12.08 8.79
CA ALA A 112 -1.65 -12.49 7.99
C ALA A 112 -1.29 -13.65 7.08
N SER A 113 -2.29 -14.49 6.82
CA SER A 113 -2.31 -15.39 5.68
C SER A 113 -3.25 -14.84 4.63
N TRP A 114 -2.97 -15.14 3.37
CA TRP A 114 -3.86 -14.86 2.26
C TRP A 114 -5.26 -15.44 2.52
N ASP A 115 -6.27 -14.62 2.25
CA ASP A 115 -7.67 -14.97 2.41
C ASP A 115 -8.50 -14.10 1.45
N PRO A 116 -9.01 -14.63 0.34
CA PRO A 116 -9.76 -13.85 -0.65
C PRO A 116 -11.13 -13.39 -0.13
N ASP A 117 -11.65 -13.99 0.94
CA ASP A 117 -13.01 -13.72 1.43
C ASP A 117 -13.00 -12.67 2.55
N SER A 118 -11.83 -12.30 3.05
CA SER A 118 -11.68 -11.22 4.04
C SER A 118 -12.03 -9.84 3.52
N LEU A 119 -12.10 -9.63 2.21
CA LEU A 119 -12.57 -8.36 1.63
C LEU A 119 -14.08 -8.18 1.83
N THR A 120 -14.84 -9.27 1.80
CA THR A 120 -16.30 -9.28 1.87
C THR A 120 -16.84 -9.78 3.21
N GLY A 121 -15.99 -10.44 4.01
CA GLY A 121 -16.37 -11.27 5.14
C GLY A 121 -16.31 -10.58 6.49
N VAL A 122 -17.50 -10.48 7.09
CA VAL A 122 -17.78 -9.96 8.44
C VAL A 122 -17.91 -11.09 9.48
N THR A 123 -17.81 -12.35 9.05
CA THR A 123 -18.04 -13.53 9.88
C THR A 123 -16.80 -13.86 10.71
N ASN A 124 -16.97 -14.08 12.02
CA ASN A 124 -15.89 -14.33 12.98
C ASN A 124 -14.82 -13.22 13.01
N TYR A 125 -15.26 -11.96 13.00
CA TYR A 125 -14.37 -10.80 13.05
C TYR A 125 -13.36 -10.88 14.20
N SER A 126 -12.10 -10.63 13.87
CA SER A 126 -11.04 -10.42 14.85
C SER A 126 -10.17 -9.29 14.37
N ARG A 127 -10.21 -8.17 15.08
CA ARG A 127 -9.32 -7.02 14.81
C ARG A 127 -7.84 -7.40 14.77
N LEU A 128 -7.45 -8.41 15.56
CA LEU A 128 -6.10 -8.97 15.57
C LEU A 128 -5.71 -9.67 14.25
N LYS A 129 -6.69 -10.14 13.48
CA LYS A 129 -6.50 -10.79 12.17
C LYS A 129 -6.76 -9.83 11.02
N THR A 130 -7.76 -8.96 11.13
CA THR A 130 -8.20 -8.06 10.05
C THR A 130 -7.15 -7.01 9.72
N TYR A 131 -6.61 -6.30 10.71
CA TYR A 131 -5.64 -5.24 10.45
C TYR A 131 -4.37 -5.76 9.72
N PRO A 132 -3.69 -6.84 10.18
CA PRO A 132 -2.65 -7.51 9.41
C PRO A 132 -2.99 -7.78 7.94
N LYS A 133 -4.20 -8.28 7.65
CA LYS A 133 -4.65 -8.56 6.28
C LYS A 133 -4.73 -7.30 5.44
N THR A 134 -5.25 -6.19 5.98
CA THR A 134 -5.27 -4.91 5.23
C THR A 134 -3.86 -4.45 4.82
N LYS A 135 -2.85 -4.71 5.68
CA LYS A 135 -1.46 -4.34 5.42
C LYS A 135 -0.79 -5.29 4.44
N LEU A 136 -1.17 -6.57 4.45
CA LEU A 136 -0.83 -7.53 3.39
C LEU A 136 -1.38 -7.08 2.03
N TYR A 137 -2.66 -6.70 1.97
CA TYR A 137 -3.30 -6.27 0.71
C TYR A 137 -2.71 -4.98 0.14
N ASN A 138 -2.25 -4.04 0.97
CA ASN A 138 -1.54 -2.85 0.48
C ASN A 138 -0.25 -3.22 -0.29
N ILE A 139 0.51 -4.22 0.17
CA ILE A 139 1.72 -4.69 -0.54
C ILE A 139 1.32 -5.36 -1.86
N MET A 140 0.30 -6.21 -1.82
CA MET A 140 -0.22 -6.91 -2.99
C MET A 140 -0.76 -5.95 -4.04
N ALA A 141 -1.47 -4.90 -3.63
CA ALA A 141 -1.99 -3.86 -4.51
C ALA A 141 -0.84 -3.12 -5.22
N ALA A 142 0.21 -2.72 -4.49
CA ALA A 142 1.37 -2.06 -5.09
C ALA A 142 2.02 -2.92 -6.19
N HIS A 143 2.19 -4.24 -5.95
CA HIS A 143 2.68 -5.16 -6.97
C HIS A 143 1.73 -5.30 -8.17
N ALA A 144 0.42 -5.41 -7.92
CA ALA A 144 -0.59 -5.54 -8.97
C ALA A 144 -0.66 -4.30 -9.87
N PHE A 145 -0.57 -3.10 -9.29
CA PHE A 145 -0.48 -1.85 -10.05
C PHE A 145 0.79 -1.80 -10.91
N GLN A 146 1.96 -2.12 -10.33
CA GLN A 146 3.22 -2.10 -11.08
C GLN A 146 3.18 -3.03 -12.30
N ARG A 147 2.67 -4.25 -12.14
CA ARG A 147 2.57 -5.23 -13.25
C ARG A 147 1.67 -4.77 -14.39
N ARG A 148 0.63 -4.00 -14.08
CA ARG A 148 -0.32 -3.47 -15.07
C ARG A 148 0.20 -2.23 -15.81
N LEU A 149 1.30 -1.65 -15.32
CA LEU A 149 1.88 -0.41 -15.83
C LEU A 149 3.40 -0.56 -16.06
N PRO A 150 3.87 -1.62 -16.75
CA PRO A 150 5.29 -1.96 -16.84
C PRO A 150 6.11 -0.89 -17.57
N ASP A 151 5.51 -0.22 -18.57
CA ASP A 151 6.16 0.82 -19.37
C ASP A 151 5.93 2.24 -18.83
N SER A 152 5.20 2.37 -17.72
CA SER A 152 4.96 3.68 -17.12
C SER A 152 6.22 4.20 -16.43
N ALA A 153 6.33 5.52 -16.32
CA ALA A 153 7.31 6.17 -15.46
C ALA A 153 6.94 6.12 -13.97
N ILE A 154 5.90 5.35 -13.61
CA ILE A 154 5.40 5.25 -12.24
C ILE A 154 6.14 4.11 -11.54
N THR A 155 6.78 4.43 -10.42
CA THR A 155 7.29 3.42 -9.49
C THR A 155 6.31 3.26 -8.34
N PHE A 156 5.72 2.07 -8.24
CA PHE A 156 4.95 1.65 -7.08
C PHE A 156 5.88 1.08 -6.02
N SER A 157 5.63 1.39 -4.76
CA SER A 157 6.37 0.79 -3.64
C SER A 157 5.44 0.59 -2.45
N SER A 158 5.86 -0.29 -1.55
CA SER A 158 5.21 -0.44 -0.25
C SER A 158 6.24 -0.40 0.85
N LEU A 159 5.82 -0.09 2.08
CA LEU A 159 6.76 0.04 3.19
C LEU A 159 6.14 -0.21 4.55
N HIS A 160 6.98 -0.48 5.54
CA HIS A 160 6.66 -0.27 6.94
C HIS A 160 7.31 1.03 7.43
N PRO A 161 6.55 1.95 8.06
CA PRO A 161 7.10 3.21 8.55
C PRO A 161 8.01 3.05 9.79
N GLY A 162 8.15 1.82 10.32
CA GLY A 162 8.70 1.57 11.64
C GLY A 162 7.61 1.55 12.70
N MET A 163 8.00 1.22 13.93
CA MET A 163 7.11 1.32 15.08
C MET A 163 6.94 2.81 15.41
N VAL A 164 5.82 3.44 15.07
CA VAL A 164 5.61 4.88 15.30
C VAL A 164 4.55 5.06 16.38
N ASN A 165 4.80 5.95 17.34
CA ASN A 165 3.81 6.32 18.35
C ASN A 165 2.69 7.15 17.68
N THR A 166 1.68 6.45 17.17
CA THR A 166 0.52 7.06 16.51
C THR A 166 -0.73 6.80 17.34
N SER A 167 -1.75 7.63 17.17
CA SER A 167 -3.09 7.46 17.75
C SER A 167 -3.76 6.12 17.37
N ILE A 168 -3.17 5.34 16.47
CA ILE A 168 -3.55 3.96 16.12
C ILE A 168 -3.59 3.03 17.36
N VAL A 169 -2.84 3.35 18.42
CA VAL A 169 -2.87 2.60 19.69
C VAL A 169 -4.13 2.89 20.54
N GLN A 170 -4.87 3.98 20.26
CA GLN A 170 -6.04 4.39 21.04
C GLN A 170 -7.22 3.41 20.93
N GLY A 171 -7.26 2.54 19.90
CA GLY A 171 -8.26 1.46 19.78
C GLY A 171 -8.22 0.42 20.92
N PHE A 172 -7.19 0.46 21.78
CA PHE A 172 -7.09 -0.33 23.01
C PHE A 172 -7.63 0.37 24.27
N SER A 173 -8.14 1.60 24.18
CA SER A 173 -8.61 2.39 25.33
C SER A 173 -9.93 1.90 25.95
N ASP A 174 -10.60 0.92 25.34
CA ASP A 174 -11.79 0.30 25.91
C ASP A 174 -11.44 -0.52 27.17
N PHE A 175 -11.84 0.00 28.33
CA PHE A 175 -11.54 -0.54 29.68
C PHE A 175 -11.94 -2.03 29.87
N LYS A 176 -12.86 -2.55 29.05
CA LYS A 176 -13.24 -3.99 29.01
C LYS A 176 -12.18 -4.89 28.37
N THR A 177 -11.40 -4.39 27.42
CA THR A 177 -10.33 -5.14 26.72
C THR A 177 -9.09 -5.28 27.58
N LEU A 178 -8.84 -4.31 28.47
CA LEU A 178 -7.69 -4.28 29.39
C LEU A 178 -7.70 -5.46 30.38
N LYS A 179 -8.88 -5.97 30.75
CA LYS A 179 -9.04 -7.12 31.67
C LYS A 179 -8.60 -8.46 31.06
N TYR A 180 -8.60 -8.59 29.73
CA TYR A 180 -8.16 -9.80 29.01
C TYR A 180 -6.72 -9.70 28.49
N LEU A 181 -6.11 -8.53 28.63
CA LEU A 181 -4.74 -8.22 28.26
C LEU A 181 -3.76 -8.54 29.41
N ALA A 182 -3.88 -9.71 30.04
CA ALA A 182 -2.93 -10.12 31.08
C ALA A 182 -1.66 -10.71 30.43
N GLY A 183 -0.48 -10.27 30.88
CA GLY A 183 0.82 -10.80 30.46
C GLY A 183 1.37 -10.20 29.16
N SER A 184 2.23 -10.93 28.45
CA SER A 184 3.17 -10.48 27.39
C SER A 184 2.65 -9.46 26.34
N PHE A 185 1.35 -9.36 26.08
CA PHE A 185 0.79 -8.35 25.18
C PHE A 185 0.83 -6.93 25.77
N MET A 186 0.51 -6.76 27.06
CA MET A 186 0.67 -5.46 27.76
C MET A 186 2.14 -5.08 27.88
N TRP A 187 3.03 -6.06 28.11
CA TRP A 187 4.48 -5.84 28.11
C TRP A 187 4.97 -5.42 26.72
N GLY A 188 4.45 -6.04 25.65
CA GLY A 188 4.72 -5.67 24.27
C GLY A 188 4.24 -4.26 23.90
N LEU A 189 3.07 -3.83 24.39
CA LEU A 189 2.58 -2.44 24.27
C LEU A 189 3.41 -1.43 25.07
N LEU A 190 3.95 -1.85 26.22
CA LEU A 190 4.83 -1.01 27.04
C LEU A 190 6.20 -0.83 26.39
N VAL A 191 6.77 -1.90 25.82
CA VAL A 191 7.97 -1.83 24.96
C VAL A 191 7.70 -1.05 23.68
N PHE A 192 6.51 -1.19 23.10
CA PHE A 192 6.09 -0.44 21.93
C PHE A 192 6.24 1.07 22.18
N ASN A 193 5.81 1.58 23.34
CA ASN A 193 6.00 2.99 23.69
C ASN A 193 7.47 3.39 23.94
N LEU A 194 8.33 2.45 24.33
CA LEU A 194 9.75 2.70 24.60
C LEU A 194 10.64 2.62 23.34
N VAL A 195 10.20 1.89 22.30
CA VAL A 195 10.92 1.69 21.02
C VAL A 195 10.24 2.44 19.87
N ALA A 196 9.15 3.16 20.16
CA ALA A 196 8.43 3.92 19.14
C ALA A 196 9.26 5.09 18.62
N ARG A 197 9.46 5.10 17.31
CA ARG A 197 9.97 6.22 16.52
C ARG A 197 9.06 7.43 16.69
N THR A 198 9.68 8.60 16.64
CA THR A 198 8.96 9.86 16.48
C THR A 198 8.22 9.88 15.13
N PRO A 199 7.15 10.67 14.94
CA PRO A 199 6.51 10.83 13.64
C PRO A 199 7.49 11.25 12.53
N LYS A 200 8.50 12.05 12.85
CA LYS A 200 9.56 12.46 11.93
C LYS A 200 10.40 11.28 11.44
N GLU A 201 10.80 10.40 12.35
CA GLU A 201 11.54 9.17 12.01
C GLU A 201 10.63 8.13 11.32
N GLY A 202 9.35 8.10 11.69
CA GLY A 202 8.32 7.28 11.04
C GLY A 202 8.09 7.65 9.58
N ALA A 203 8.16 8.94 9.26
CA ALA A 203 8.04 9.44 7.90
C ALA A 203 9.27 9.15 7.03
N ALA A 204 10.42 8.82 7.62
CA ALA A 204 11.69 8.73 6.89
C ALA A 204 11.65 7.72 5.74
N THR A 205 11.05 6.54 5.96
CA THR A 205 10.94 5.52 4.91
C THR A 205 9.95 5.96 3.82
N SER A 206 8.82 6.56 4.19
CA SER A 206 7.86 7.12 3.22
C SER A 206 8.47 8.22 2.36
N ILE A 207 9.21 9.14 2.98
CA ILE A 207 9.92 10.21 2.27
C ILE A 207 10.98 9.59 1.35
N ASN A 208 11.78 8.64 1.84
CA ASN A 208 12.80 7.98 1.02
C ASN A 208 12.19 7.30 -0.22
N CYS A 209 11.10 6.55 -0.08
CA CYS A 209 10.40 5.96 -1.22
C CYS A 209 9.80 7.01 -2.18
N ALA A 210 9.40 8.17 -1.65
CA ALA A 210 8.75 9.23 -2.41
C ALA A 210 9.73 10.15 -3.17
N VAL A 211 10.96 10.34 -2.70
CA VAL A 211 11.87 11.35 -3.27
C VAL A 211 13.29 10.88 -3.58
N ASN A 212 13.68 9.65 -3.21
CA ASN A 212 15.04 9.18 -3.47
C ASN A 212 15.22 8.81 -4.96
N PRO A 213 16.04 9.53 -5.73
CA PRO A 213 16.21 9.28 -7.16
C PRO A 213 16.82 7.91 -7.47
N GLN A 214 17.58 7.33 -6.52
CA GLN A 214 18.17 6.00 -6.67
C GLN A 214 17.13 4.88 -6.66
N LEU A 215 15.91 5.14 -6.20
CA LEU A 215 14.83 4.17 -6.14
C LEU A 215 13.97 4.18 -7.41
N ASN A 216 14.37 4.87 -8.50
CA ASN A 216 13.66 4.85 -9.80
C ASN A 216 13.86 3.54 -10.58
N SER A 217 13.76 2.40 -9.92
CA SER A 217 14.02 1.09 -10.54
C SER A 217 12.87 0.58 -11.40
N ARG A 218 11.70 1.25 -11.38
CA ARG A 218 10.43 0.76 -11.95
C ARG A 218 10.04 -0.64 -11.46
N GLN A 219 10.66 -1.09 -10.37
CA GLN A 219 10.39 -2.36 -9.72
C GLN A 219 9.64 -2.07 -8.43
N CYS A 220 8.53 -2.77 -8.21
CA CYS A 220 7.82 -2.69 -6.95
C CYS A 220 8.56 -3.46 -5.88
N LEU A 221 9.08 -2.73 -4.89
CA LEU A 221 9.78 -3.26 -3.73
C LEU A 221 9.07 -2.88 -2.44
N TYR A 222 9.28 -3.70 -1.41
CA TYR A 222 8.86 -3.43 -0.04
C TYR A 222 10.06 -2.89 0.77
N TYR A 223 9.84 -1.83 1.54
CA TYR A 223 10.90 -1.16 2.31
C TYR A 223 10.66 -1.21 3.81
N ASP A 224 11.74 -1.41 4.56
CA ASP A 224 11.79 -1.20 6.01
C ASP A 224 13.03 -0.38 6.33
N SER A 225 12.86 0.71 7.09
CA SER A 225 13.98 1.54 7.55
C SER A 225 14.85 2.03 6.37
N CYS A 226 14.17 2.53 5.33
CA CYS A 226 14.74 3.02 4.08
C CYS A 226 15.50 1.98 3.23
N ARG A 227 15.43 0.68 3.57
CA ARG A 227 16.12 -0.39 2.83
C ARG A 227 15.12 -1.34 2.18
N PRO A 228 15.38 -1.81 0.95
CA PRO A 228 14.57 -2.85 0.34
C PRO A 228 14.70 -4.14 1.16
N THR A 229 13.58 -4.80 1.40
CA THR A 229 13.50 -6.04 2.17
C THR A 229 12.41 -6.95 1.64
N ASN A 230 12.47 -8.23 2.01
CA ASN A 230 11.45 -9.19 1.61
C ASN A 230 10.18 -9.01 2.44
N SER A 231 9.06 -8.83 1.76
CA SER A 231 7.74 -9.02 2.35
C SER A 231 7.37 -10.52 2.40
N SER A 232 6.26 -10.84 3.04
CA SER A 232 5.72 -12.21 3.14
C SER A 232 5.65 -12.93 1.77
N ALA A 233 5.66 -14.27 1.78
CA ALA A 233 5.50 -15.06 0.56
C ALA A 233 4.14 -14.81 -0.11
N ASP A 234 3.05 -14.76 0.69
CA ASP A 234 1.70 -14.48 0.21
C ASP A 234 1.61 -13.12 -0.50
N SER A 235 2.27 -12.08 0.04
CA SER A 235 2.24 -10.76 -0.59
C SER A 235 2.95 -10.71 -1.94
N ARG A 236 3.83 -11.68 -2.23
CA ARG A 236 4.58 -11.79 -3.50
C ARG A 236 3.97 -12.81 -4.47
N ASN A 237 2.92 -13.52 -4.05
CA ASN A 237 2.22 -14.47 -4.90
C ASN A 237 1.35 -13.73 -5.93
N GLU A 238 1.71 -13.83 -7.21
CA GLU A 238 1.00 -13.13 -8.28
C GLU A 238 -0.45 -13.56 -8.41
N GLY A 239 -0.75 -14.87 -8.31
CA GLY A 239 -2.12 -15.38 -8.39
C GLY A 239 -3.03 -14.80 -7.30
N TYR A 240 -2.53 -14.66 -6.07
CA TYR A 240 -3.28 -14.02 -4.99
C TYR A 240 -3.50 -12.53 -5.25
N GLN A 241 -2.52 -11.85 -5.83
CA GLN A 241 -2.63 -10.43 -6.18
C GLN A 241 -3.65 -10.19 -7.29
N GLU A 242 -3.74 -11.10 -8.27
CA GLU A 242 -4.77 -11.02 -9.32
C GLU A 242 -6.17 -11.23 -8.74
N VAL A 243 -6.36 -12.21 -7.86
CA VAL A 243 -7.65 -12.39 -7.17
C VAL A 243 -8.01 -11.18 -6.30
N LEU A 244 -7.05 -10.61 -5.58
CA LEU A 244 -7.25 -9.37 -4.82
C LEU A 244 -7.67 -8.22 -5.73
N TRP A 245 -7.02 -8.07 -6.88
CA TRP A 245 -7.34 -7.03 -7.86
C TRP A 245 -8.76 -7.15 -8.37
N GLU A 246 -9.14 -8.33 -8.85
CA GLU A 246 -10.47 -8.60 -9.42
C GLU A 246 -11.57 -8.30 -8.39
N LYS A 247 -11.42 -8.80 -7.16
CA LYS A 247 -12.37 -8.53 -6.08
C LYS A 247 -12.42 -7.04 -5.73
N SER A 248 -11.27 -6.38 -5.65
CA SER A 248 -11.23 -4.93 -5.35
C SER A 248 -11.91 -4.12 -6.45
N ILE A 249 -11.69 -4.44 -7.73
CA ILE A 249 -12.40 -3.85 -8.87
C ILE A 249 -13.90 -4.10 -8.74
N GLU A 250 -14.33 -5.33 -8.49
CA GLU A 250 -15.74 -5.67 -8.37
C GLU A 250 -16.45 -4.82 -7.30
N MET A 251 -15.78 -4.62 -6.17
CA MET A 251 -16.29 -3.84 -5.05
C MET A 251 -16.38 -2.34 -5.37
N VAL A 252 -15.43 -1.78 -6.12
CA VAL A 252 -15.41 -0.33 -6.40
C VAL A 252 -15.97 0.05 -7.77
N LYS A 253 -16.38 -0.92 -8.61
CA LYS A 253 -16.75 -0.69 -10.02
C LYS A 253 -17.81 0.40 -10.23
N HIS A 254 -18.73 0.56 -9.29
CA HIS A 254 -19.79 1.58 -9.39
C HIS A 254 -19.29 3.02 -9.23
N PHE A 255 -18.07 3.20 -8.72
CA PHE A 255 -17.41 4.51 -8.56
C PHE A 255 -16.40 4.80 -9.67
N LEU A 256 -16.04 3.80 -10.47
CA LEU A 256 -15.06 3.93 -11.55
C LEU A 256 -15.70 4.52 -12.82
N SER A 257 -14.93 5.31 -13.56
CA SER A 257 -15.34 5.72 -14.91
C SER A 257 -15.36 4.52 -15.86
N SER A 258 -16.19 4.57 -16.90
CA SER A 258 -16.22 3.52 -17.95
C SER A 258 -14.85 3.34 -18.61
N ALA A 259 -14.07 4.41 -18.77
CA ALA A 259 -12.72 4.34 -19.32
C ALA A 259 -11.76 3.62 -18.37
N THR A 260 -11.82 3.92 -17.07
CA THR A 260 -11.02 3.23 -16.04
C THR A 260 -11.37 1.75 -16.00
N LEU A 261 -12.66 1.39 -16.02
CA LEU A 261 -13.11 0.00 -16.07
C LEU A 261 -12.67 -0.73 -17.34
N ALA A 262 -12.76 -0.09 -18.50
CA ALA A 262 -12.31 -0.70 -19.75
C ALA A 262 -10.80 -0.98 -19.75
N LYS A 263 -10.00 -0.07 -19.18
CA LYS A 263 -8.54 -0.20 -19.13
C LYS A 263 -8.05 -1.17 -18.05
N TYR A 264 -8.72 -1.20 -16.90
CA TYR A 264 -8.19 -1.84 -15.68
C TYR A 264 -9.11 -2.89 -15.05
N GLY A 265 -10.36 -3.02 -15.53
CA GLY A 265 -11.36 -3.92 -14.98
C GLY A 265 -11.38 -5.32 -15.60
N GLY A 266 -10.59 -5.58 -16.65
CA GLY A 266 -10.49 -6.90 -17.26
C GLY A 266 -9.58 -7.85 -16.48
N ALA A 267 -9.98 -9.12 -16.37
CA ALA A 267 -9.14 -10.23 -15.96
C ALA A 267 -8.12 -10.55 -17.07
N GLY A 268 -7.00 -9.82 -17.09
CA GLY A 268 -5.78 -10.14 -17.85
C GLY A 268 -5.81 -9.96 -19.37
N SER A 269 -4.72 -9.38 -19.90
CA SER A 269 -4.13 -9.75 -21.20
C SER A 269 -2.76 -9.06 -21.39
N PRO A 270 -1.75 -9.68 -22.03
CA PRO A 270 -1.43 -11.10 -22.10
C PRO A 270 -0.30 -11.45 -21.11
N SER A 271 -0.39 -12.65 -20.54
CA SER A 271 0.79 -13.33 -19.98
C SER A 271 1.85 -13.45 -21.09
N SER A 272 2.94 -12.69 -20.97
CA SER A 272 4.20 -13.13 -21.56
C SER A 272 4.69 -14.28 -20.71
N ALA A 273 4.27 -15.49 -21.06
CA ALA A 273 4.83 -16.71 -20.48
C ALA A 273 6.37 -16.61 -20.53
N PRO A 274 7.08 -16.86 -19.42
CA PRO A 274 8.53 -16.98 -19.49
C PRO A 274 8.88 -18.16 -20.39
N PRO A 275 9.97 -18.09 -21.19
CA PRO A 275 10.41 -19.23 -21.96
C PRO A 275 10.62 -20.41 -21.02
N GLN A 276 10.02 -21.55 -21.35
CA GLN A 276 10.32 -22.81 -20.67
C GLN A 276 11.81 -23.06 -20.84
N THR A 277 12.60 -22.78 -19.81
CA THR A 277 13.96 -23.27 -19.70
C THR A 277 13.85 -24.76 -19.41
N GLU A 278 14.03 -25.55 -20.47
CA GLU A 278 14.31 -26.96 -20.44
C GLU A 278 15.42 -27.21 -19.40
N GLN A 279 15.08 -27.91 -18.31
CA GLN A 279 16.04 -28.36 -17.33
C GLN A 279 16.97 -29.37 -18.01
N THR A 280 18.13 -28.88 -18.45
CA THR A 280 19.26 -29.74 -18.79
C THR A 280 19.98 -30.07 -17.48
N GLU A 281 19.82 -31.31 -17.03
CA GLU A 281 20.60 -31.85 -15.92
C GLU A 281 22.10 -31.68 -16.20
N PRO A 282 22.91 -31.27 -15.20
CA PRO A 282 24.35 -31.23 -15.37
C PRO A 282 24.91 -32.65 -15.46
N LYS A 283 25.39 -33.03 -16.65
CA LYS A 283 26.28 -34.19 -16.84
C LYS A 283 27.53 -33.99 -15.98
N THR A 284 27.62 -34.74 -14.90
CA THR A 284 28.85 -34.94 -14.14
C THR A 284 29.92 -35.53 -15.05
N THR A 285 30.97 -34.76 -15.31
CA THR A 285 32.18 -35.24 -15.99
C THR A 285 33.16 -35.74 -14.91
N PRO A 286 33.68 -36.97 -14.96
CA PRO A 286 34.66 -37.43 -13.98
C PRO A 286 36.02 -36.75 -14.19
N LEU A 287 36.66 -36.34 -13.10
CA LEU A 287 38.05 -35.88 -13.08
C LEU A 287 38.99 -37.04 -13.48
N PRO A 288 40.06 -36.78 -14.26
CA PRO A 288 41.08 -37.78 -14.57
C PRO A 288 41.96 -38.06 -13.34
N ALA A 289 42.31 -39.34 -13.16
CA ALA A 289 43.21 -39.82 -12.13
C ALA A 289 44.61 -39.23 -12.31
N GLU A 290 45.19 -38.71 -11.23
CA GLU A 290 46.63 -38.40 -11.17
C GLU A 290 47.41 -39.72 -11.00
N ASP A 291 48.35 -39.92 -11.92
CA ASP A 291 49.31 -41.01 -11.89
C ASP A 291 50.28 -40.86 -10.70
N SER A 292 50.44 -41.96 -9.99
CA SER A 292 51.43 -42.18 -8.94
C SER A 292 52.85 -42.26 -9.51
N HIS A 293 53.74 -41.40 -9.02
CA HIS A 293 55.18 -41.64 -8.93
C HIS A 293 55.68 -41.30 -7.52
#